data_AF-A0A930SM67-F1
#
_entry.id   AF-A0A930SM67-F1
#
_cell.length_a   1.000
_cell.length_b   1.000
_cell.length_c   1.000
_cell.angle_alpha   90.00
_cell.angle_beta   90.00
_cell.angle_gamma   90.00
#
_symmetry.space_group_name_H-M   'P 1'
#
loop_
_entity.id
_entity.type
_entity.pdbx_description
1 polymer ?
#
loop_
_entity_poly.entity_id
_entity_poly.type
_entity_poly.pdbx_seq_one_letter_code
_entity_poly.pdbx_strand_id
1 'polypeptide(L)'
;MVKQRFHGFFPGMGLAIATGLGLWAAPAIADGMPGGVPLQSTPQSGETAPAANAEAYTRAMQIGYDATERSDYQTALINFRRALEARPGDRYAQAAIANVESYLARQRREAEIRAYLGTLRTRLTEAVESRDWACAASTVDELITYTPPNSLARSELVVYRGEITGFLDARDSLEQWSTVCSADFLAG
;
A
#
# COMPACT_ATOMS: atom_id res chain seq x y z
N MET A 1 5.30 34.02 16.92
CA MET A 1 4.01 34.12 17.63
C MET A 1 2.99 33.23 16.94
N VAL A 2 2.33 32.41 17.74
CA VAL A 2 1.41 31.31 17.41
C VAL A 2 0.05 31.83 16.94
N LYS A 3 -0.56 31.17 15.95
CA LYS A 3 -1.97 30.73 16.02
C LYS A 3 -2.35 29.78 14.88
N GLN A 4 -2.33 28.49 15.22
CA GLN A 4 -3.16 27.47 14.62
C GLN A 4 -4.64 27.77 14.88
N ARG A 5 -5.53 27.39 13.95
CA ARG A 5 -6.88 26.97 14.33
C ARG A 5 -7.42 25.92 13.35
N PHE A 6 -7.39 24.68 13.83
CA PHE A 6 -8.14 23.55 13.30
C PHE A 6 -9.65 23.80 13.44
N HIS A 7 -10.42 23.53 12.39
CA HIS A 7 -11.84 23.23 12.49
C HIS A 7 -12.13 21.92 11.75
N GLY A 8 -12.22 20.85 12.54
CA GLY A 8 -12.92 19.64 12.15
C GLY A 8 -14.41 19.85 12.32
N PHE A 9 -15.19 19.40 11.34
CA PHE A 9 -16.64 19.36 11.40
C PHE A 9 -17.09 17.97 10.93
N PHE A 10 -17.52 17.16 11.88
CA PHE A 10 -18.18 15.87 11.67
C PHE A 10 -19.60 15.98 12.24
N PRO A 11 -20.65 15.87 11.42
CA PRO A 11 -21.95 15.36 11.85
C PRO A 11 -22.06 13.92 11.32
N GLY A 12 -22.33 12.90 12.13
CA GLY A 12 -23.52 12.78 12.96
C GLY A 12 -24.41 11.69 12.35
N MET A 13 -23.99 10.42 12.48
CA MET A 13 -24.82 9.25 12.18
C MET A 13 -25.86 9.08 13.29
N GLY A 14 -27.14 9.01 12.92
CA GLY A 14 -28.22 8.76 13.85
C GLY A 14 -29.42 8.10 13.18
N LEU A 15 -29.94 7.09 13.88
CA LEU A 15 -31.30 6.55 13.85
C LEU A 15 -31.61 5.40 12.86
N ALA A 16 -31.44 4.18 13.40
CA ALA A 16 -32.21 3.01 13.01
C ALA A 16 -33.61 3.07 13.66
N ILE A 17 -34.66 2.80 12.88
CA ILE A 17 -36.02 2.53 13.39
C ILE A 17 -36.44 1.16 12.83
N ALA A 18 -36.49 0.16 13.71
CA ALA A 18 -37.09 -1.14 13.43
C ALA A 18 -38.48 -1.18 14.09
N THR A 19 -39.53 -1.06 13.29
CA THR A 19 -40.91 -1.32 13.72
C THR A 19 -41.37 -2.62 13.08
N GLY A 20 -41.25 -3.72 13.82
CA GLY A 20 -41.90 -5.00 13.51
C GLY A 20 -43.05 -5.22 14.48
N LEU A 21 -44.28 -4.94 14.05
CA LEU A 21 -45.51 -5.31 14.75
C LEU A 21 -46.27 -6.28 13.85
N GLY A 22 -46.54 -7.48 14.37
CA GLY A 22 -47.49 -8.42 13.79
C GLY A 22 -47.00 -9.86 13.81
N LEU A 23 -47.50 -10.67 14.74
CA LEU A 23 -48.50 -11.70 14.46
C LEU A 23 -48.79 -12.50 15.75
N TRP A 24 -49.99 -12.29 16.27
CA TRP A 24 -50.83 -13.24 17.01
C TRP A 24 -50.73 -14.71 16.56
N ALA A 25 -50.45 -15.61 17.51
CA ALA A 25 -50.80 -17.03 17.39
C ALA A 25 -51.26 -17.54 18.77
N ALA A 26 -52.45 -18.13 18.79
CA ALA A 26 -53.18 -18.63 19.96
C ALA A 26 -52.60 -19.95 20.52
N PRO A 27 -52.97 -20.36 21.75
CA PRO A 27 -52.43 -21.57 22.38
C PRO A 27 -53.18 -22.82 21.93
N ALA A 28 -52.44 -23.86 21.55
CA ALA A 28 -52.98 -25.21 21.42
C ALA A 28 -52.47 -26.07 22.58
N ILE A 29 -53.36 -26.31 23.54
CA ILE A 29 -53.25 -27.31 24.60
C ILE A 29 -53.56 -28.65 23.94
N ALA A 30 -52.58 -29.56 23.93
CA ALA A 30 -52.77 -30.94 23.52
C ALA A 30 -52.40 -31.83 24.72
N ASP A 31 -53.41 -32.56 25.19
CA ASP A 31 -53.37 -33.50 26.30
C ASP A 31 -52.47 -34.71 26.03
N GLY A 32 -52.04 -35.34 27.11
CA GLY A 32 -50.94 -36.29 27.16
C GLY A 32 -51.16 -37.66 26.51
N MET A 33 -50.03 -38.27 26.14
CA MET A 33 -49.87 -39.72 26.03
C MET A 33 -48.53 -40.12 26.69
N PRO A 34 -48.54 -41.03 27.69
CA PRO A 34 -47.33 -41.59 28.26
C PRO A 34 -46.89 -42.83 27.47
N GLY A 35 -45.70 -42.79 26.88
CA GLY A 35 -45.12 -43.90 26.14
C GLY A 35 -43.64 -43.67 25.90
N GLY A 36 -42.83 -43.99 26.90
CA GLY A 36 -41.38 -43.83 26.86
C GLY A 36 -40.72 -44.80 25.90
N VAL A 37 -39.94 -44.25 24.97
CA VAL A 37 -38.71 -44.85 24.49
C VAL A 37 -37.64 -43.75 24.59
N PRO A 38 -36.56 -43.90 25.37
CA PRO A 38 -35.44 -42.99 25.28
C PRO A 38 -34.62 -43.43 24.08
N LEU A 39 -34.97 -42.94 22.89
CA LEU A 39 -34.01 -42.92 21.78
C LEU A 39 -32.99 -41.85 22.15
N GLN A 40 -31.82 -42.34 22.53
CA GLN A 40 -30.61 -41.57 22.76
C GLN A 40 -30.44 -40.56 21.63
N SER A 41 -30.61 -39.29 21.98
CA SER A 41 -30.15 -38.17 21.17
C SER A 41 -28.62 -38.24 21.12
N THR A 42 -28.10 -38.99 20.16
CA THR A 42 -26.74 -38.78 19.66
C THR A 42 -26.63 -37.30 19.30
N PRO A 43 -25.69 -36.54 19.86
CA PRO A 43 -25.39 -35.22 19.34
C PRO A 43 -24.93 -35.40 17.90
N GLN A 44 -25.71 -34.91 16.94
CA GLN A 44 -25.27 -34.69 15.56
C GLN A 44 -24.16 -33.63 15.58
N SER A 45 -22.94 -34.06 15.86
CA SER A 45 -21.72 -33.33 15.53
C SER A 45 -21.41 -33.61 14.07
N GLY A 46 -21.80 -32.71 13.16
CA GLY A 46 -21.47 -32.93 11.75
C GLY A 46 -21.85 -31.89 10.69
N GLU A 47 -22.54 -30.78 11.00
CA GLU A 47 -23.18 -29.98 9.93
C GLU A 47 -22.95 -28.45 9.97
N THR A 48 -21.84 -27.96 10.55
CA THR A 48 -21.52 -26.51 10.60
C THR A 48 -20.37 -26.04 9.70
N ALA A 49 -19.64 -26.96 9.05
CA ALA A 49 -18.44 -26.62 8.27
C ALA A 49 -18.66 -25.69 7.06
N PRO A 50 -19.70 -25.86 6.20
CA PRO A 50 -19.84 -25.03 5.00
C PRO A 50 -20.30 -23.58 5.30
N ALA A 51 -21.16 -23.39 6.30
CA ALA A 51 -21.66 -22.06 6.68
C ALA A 51 -20.57 -21.22 7.36
N ALA A 52 -19.82 -21.81 8.31
CA ALA A 52 -18.74 -21.12 8.99
C ALA A 52 -17.62 -20.67 8.01
N ASN A 53 -17.29 -21.51 7.01
CA ASN A 53 -16.32 -21.16 5.98
C ASN A 53 -16.81 -20.04 5.06
N ALA A 54 -18.10 -19.99 4.74
CA ALA A 54 -18.69 -18.91 3.94
C ALA A 54 -18.68 -17.56 4.68
N GLU A 55 -18.96 -17.55 5.98
CA GLU A 55 -18.86 -16.36 6.82
C GLU A 55 -17.41 -15.91 6.99
N ALA A 56 -16.49 -16.83 7.25
CA ALA A 56 -15.06 -16.55 7.35
C ALA A 56 -14.51 -15.94 6.05
N TYR A 57 -14.88 -16.52 4.90
CA TYR A 57 -14.55 -15.97 3.59
C TYR A 57 -15.07 -14.54 3.44
N THR A 58 -16.37 -14.32 3.68
CA THR A 58 -17.03 -13.02 3.48
C THR A 58 -16.38 -11.94 4.34
N ARG A 59 -16.14 -12.24 5.62
CA ARG A 59 -15.47 -11.34 6.56
C ARG A 59 -14.04 -11.02 6.12
N ALA A 60 -13.28 -12.05 5.74
CA ALA A 60 -11.90 -11.88 5.31
C ALA A 60 -11.80 -11.04 4.02
N MET A 61 -12.70 -11.25 3.06
CA MET A 61 -12.79 -10.42 1.86
C MET A 61 -13.12 -8.96 2.19
N GLN A 62 -14.12 -8.72 3.05
CA GLN A 62 -14.48 -7.35 3.49
C GLN A 62 -13.30 -6.63 4.14
N ILE A 63 -12.66 -7.24 5.14
CA ILE A 63 -11.49 -6.65 5.81
C ILE A 63 -10.35 -6.41 4.82
N GLY A 64 -10.14 -7.33 3.88
CA GLY A 64 -9.12 -7.20 2.84
C GLY A 64 -9.35 -5.99 1.94
N TYR A 65 -10.58 -5.78 1.50
CA TYR A 65 -10.95 -4.60 0.70
C TYR A 65 -10.86 -3.31 1.50
N ASP A 66 -11.39 -3.27 2.73
CA ASP A 66 -11.29 -2.10 3.61
C ASP A 66 -9.83 -1.72 3.91
N ALA A 67 -8.95 -2.70 4.06
CA ALA A 67 -7.51 -2.48 4.23
C ALA A 67 -6.87 -1.97 2.92
N THR A 68 -7.28 -2.50 1.76
CA THR A 68 -6.82 -2.05 0.44
C THR A 68 -7.18 -0.59 0.18
N GLU A 69 -8.41 -0.18 0.52
CA GLU A 69 -8.89 1.21 0.41
C GLU A 69 -8.07 2.16 1.27
N ARG A 70 -7.65 1.71 2.45
CA ARG A 70 -6.75 2.44 3.35
C ARG A 70 -5.27 2.35 2.97
N SER A 71 -4.95 1.68 1.86
CA SER A 71 -3.59 1.39 1.40
C SER A 71 -2.74 0.57 2.39
N ASP A 72 -3.39 -0.13 3.34
CA ASP A 72 -2.76 -1.11 4.22
C ASP A 72 -2.69 -2.46 3.52
N TYR A 73 -1.79 -2.55 2.55
CA TYR A 73 -1.69 -3.71 1.67
C TYR A 73 -1.17 -4.96 2.38
N GLN A 74 -0.42 -4.82 3.49
CA GLN A 74 0.00 -5.97 4.30
C GLN A 74 -1.19 -6.60 5.02
N THR A 75 -2.03 -5.81 5.68
CA THR A 75 -3.26 -6.30 6.30
C THR A 75 -4.22 -6.87 5.25
N ALA A 76 -4.32 -6.22 4.09
CA ALA A 76 -5.14 -6.72 2.99
C ALA A 76 -4.69 -8.10 2.51
N LEU A 77 -3.39 -8.29 2.27
CA LEU A 77 -2.81 -9.56 1.82
C LEU A 77 -3.07 -10.69 2.81
N ILE A 78 -2.91 -10.44 4.11
CA ILE A 78 -3.20 -11.42 5.16
C ILE A 78 -4.66 -11.87 5.10
N ASN A 79 -5.60 -10.92 4.96
CA ASN A 79 -7.02 -11.24 4.95
C ASN A 79 -7.47 -11.90 3.63
N PHE A 80 -6.94 -11.51 2.47
CA PHE A 80 -7.24 -12.23 1.23
C PHE A 80 -6.69 -13.66 1.22
N ARG A 81 -5.54 -13.91 1.86
CA ARG A 81 -5.04 -15.28 2.07
C ARG A 81 -5.96 -16.10 2.97
N ARG A 82 -6.46 -15.52 4.06
CA ARG A 82 -7.48 -16.16 4.91
C ARG A 82 -8.77 -16.46 4.15
N ALA A 83 -9.19 -15.55 3.26
CA ALA A 83 -10.35 -15.80 2.39
C ALA A 83 -10.10 -17.00 1.47
N LEU A 84 -8.90 -17.10 0.87
CA LEU A 84 -8.53 -18.23 0.03
C LEU A 84 -8.41 -19.55 0.81
N GLU A 85 -7.98 -19.52 2.08
CA GLU A 85 -7.99 -20.68 2.96
C GLU A 85 -9.42 -21.14 3.28
N ALA A 86 -10.34 -20.20 3.54
CA ALA A 86 -11.75 -20.51 3.79
C ALA A 86 -12.48 -21.02 2.55
N ARG A 87 -12.06 -20.59 1.35
CA ARG A 87 -12.57 -21.09 0.07
C ARG A 87 -11.42 -21.35 -0.92
N PRO A 88 -10.83 -22.55 -0.87
CA PRO A 88 -9.74 -22.91 -1.78
C PRO A 88 -10.18 -22.83 -3.25
N GLY A 89 -9.32 -22.23 -4.08
CA GLY A 89 -9.59 -22.06 -5.52
C GLY A 89 -10.53 -20.90 -5.87
N ASP A 90 -10.93 -20.06 -4.91
CA ASP A 90 -11.74 -18.88 -5.19
C ASP A 90 -10.96 -17.86 -6.05
N ARG A 91 -11.50 -17.58 -7.23
CA ARG A 91 -10.86 -16.69 -8.22
C ARG A 91 -10.83 -15.23 -7.76
N TYR A 92 -11.78 -14.79 -6.95
CA TYR A 92 -11.83 -13.41 -6.46
C TYR A 92 -10.76 -13.18 -5.39
N ALA A 93 -10.60 -14.11 -4.44
CA ALA A 93 -9.53 -14.05 -3.45
C ALA A 93 -8.14 -14.10 -4.11
N GLN A 94 -7.94 -14.96 -5.11
CA GLN A 94 -6.68 -15.02 -5.88
C GLN A 94 -6.39 -13.71 -6.62
N ALA A 95 -7.38 -13.13 -7.30
CA ALA A 95 -7.23 -11.85 -7.99
C ALA A 95 -6.92 -10.71 -7.00
N ALA A 96 -7.58 -10.69 -5.84
CA ALA A 96 -7.32 -9.71 -4.80
C ALA A 96 -5.90 -9.80 -4.25
N ILE A 97 -5.38 -11.01 -4.00
CA ILE A 97 -3.97 -11.26 -3.61
C ILE A 97 -3.02 -10.70 -4.68
N ALA A 98 -3.23 -11.04 -5.95
CA ALA A 98 -2.37 -10.57 -7.04
C ALA A 98 -2.35 -9.04 -7.15
N ASN A 99 -3.52 -8.40 -6.96
CA ASN A 99 -3.62 -6.94 -6.97
C ASN A 99 -2.81 -6.31 -5.83
N VAL A 100 -2.97 -6.77 -4.59
CA VAL A 100 -2.23 -6.18 -3.45
C VAL A 100 -0.73 -6.48 -3.51
N GLU A 101 -0.33 -7.65 -4.01
CA GLU A 101 1.08 -7.96 -4.24
C GLU A 101 1.70 -7.01 -5.28
N SER A 102 0.93 -6.62 -6.31
CA SER A 102 1.37 -5.62 -7.29
C SER A 102 1.58 -4.24 -6.64
N TYR A 103 0.69 -3.82 -5.72
CA TYR A 103 0.82 -2.56 -5.00
C TYR A 103 2.03 -2.56 -4.06
N LEU A 104 2.24 -3.65 -3.33
CA LEU A 104 3.42 -3.84 -2.47
C LEU A 104 4.72 -3.81 -3.28
N ALA A 105 4.75 -4.45 -4.45
CA ALA A 105 5.91 -4.41 -5.34
C ALA A 105 6.18 -2.99 -5.85
N ARG A 106 5.13 -2.23 -6.20
CA ARG A 106 5.27 -0.83 -6.60
C ARG A 106 5.82 0.03 -5.46
N GLN A 107 5.28 -0.08 -4.24
CA GLN A 107 5.77 0.67 -3.07
C GLN A 107 7.24 0.40 -2.78
N ARG A 108 7.68 -0.86 -2.88
CA ARG A 108 9.09 -1.22 -2.70
C ARG A 108 9.99 -0.54 -3.74
N ARG A 109 9.64 -0.63 -5.02
CA ARG A 109 10.40 0.05 -6.09
C ARG A 109 10.45 1.56 -5.89
N GLU A 110 9.33 2.18 -5.53
CA GLU A 110 9.30 3.62 -5.25
C GLU A 110 10.18 4.02 -4.05
N ALA A 111 10.23 3.19 -3.01
CA ALA A 111 11.11 3.40 -1.86
C ALA A 111 12.59 3.24 -2.24
N GLU A 112 12.94 2.23 -3.04
CA GLU A 112 14.30 2.02 -3.57
C GLU A 112 14.74 3.21 -4.44
N ILE A 113 13.90 3.65 -5.38
CA ILE A 113 14.18 4.82 -6.22
C ILE A 113 14.35 6.07 -5.35
N ARG A 114 13.52 6.25 -4.31
CA ARG A 114 13.64 7.40 -3.41
C ARG A 114 14.98 7.39 -2.67
N ALA A 115 15.42 6.23 -2.18
CA ALA A 115 16.71 6.09 -1.54
C ALA A 115 17.85 6.41 -2.52
N TYR A 116 17.76 5.89 -3.75
CA TYR A 116 18.74 6.15 -4.81
C TYR A 116 18.82 7.63 -5.20
N LEU A 117 17.68 8.30 -5.37
CA LEU A 117 17.64 9.73 -5.59
C LEU A 117 18.24 10.52 -4.42
N GLY A 118 18.22 9.98 -3.20
CA GLY A 118 18.91 10.54 -2.05
C GLY A 118 20.43 10.50 -2.21
N THR A 119 20.98 9.34 -2.60
CA THR A 119 22.43 9.18 -2.80
C THR A 119 22.96 10.07 -3.93
N LEU A 120 22.20 10.19 -5.02
CA LEU A 120 22.58 11.07 -6.14
C LEU A 120 22.58 12.55 -5.74
N ARG A 121 21.64 12.98 -4.88
CA ARG A 121 21.63 14.37 -4.40
C ARG A 121 22.87 14.69 -3.56
N THR A 122 23.27 13.77 -2.68
CA THR A 122 24.52 13.93 -1.90
C THR A 122 25.74 14.03 -2.83
N ARG A 123 25.86 13.11 -3.79
CA ARG A 123 26.94 13.14 -4.80
C ARG A 123 26.97 14.47 -5.56
N LEU A 124 25.80 14.98 -5.96
CA LEU A 124 25.69 16.25 -6.66
C LEU A 124 26.20 17.41 -5.79
N THR A 125 25.80 17.46 -4.52
CA THR A 125 26.27 18.47 -3.58
C THR A 125 27.80 18.44 -3.44
N GLU A 126 28.39 17.26 -3.21
CA GLU A 126 29.84 17.10 -3.08
C GLU A 126 30.58 17.50 -4.37
N ALA A 127 30.08 17.10 -5.53
CA ALA A 127 30.66 17.46 -6.82
C ALA A 127 30.61 18.98 -7.08
N VAL A 128 29.52 19.65 -6.70
CA VAL A 128 29.40 21.11 -6.84
C VAL A 128 30.32 21.84 -5.87
N GLU A 129 30.45 21.36 -4.63
CA GLU A 129 31.36 21.93 -3.62
C GLU A 129 32.83 21.79 -4.02
N SER A 130 33.20 20.63 -4.59
CA SER A 130 34.54 20.37 -5.12
C SER A 130 34.79 21.04 -6.47
N ARG A 131 33.76 21.65 -7.07
CA ARG A 131 33.76 22.25 -8.41
C ARG A 131 34.06 21.22 -9.52
N ASP A 132 33.77 19.95 -9.28
CA ASP A 132 33.78 18.90 -10.29
C ASP A 132 32.50 18.98 -11.14
N TRP A 133 32.49 19.91 -12.09
CA TRP A 133 31.35 20.16 -12.96
C TRP A 133 31.04 18.96 -13.88
N ALA A 134 32.04 18.14 -14.20
CA ALA A 134 31.84 16.94 -15.02
C ALA A 134 31.07 15.88 -14.22
N CYS A 135 31.45 15.66 -12.96
CA CYS A 135 30.72 14.76 -12.09
C CYS A 135 29.32 15.28 -11.75
N ALA A 136 29.18 16.58 -11.49
CA ALA A 136 27.88 17.22 -11.28
C ALA A 136 26.94 17.03 -12.49
N ALA A 137 27.43 17.25 -13.72
CA ALA A 137 26.65 17.07 -14.94
C ALA A 137 26.12 15.63 -15.09
N SER A 138 27.00 14.64 -14.94
CA SER A 138 26.61 13.22 -15.05
C SER A 138 25.63 12.80 -13.95
N THR A 139 25.79 13.32 -12.74
CA THR A 139 24.87 13.06 -11.62
C THR A 139 23.49 13.69 -11.88
N VAL A 140 23.44 14.89 -12.46
CA VAL A 140 22.19 15.53 -12.88
C VAL A 140 21.51 14.74 -14.00
N ASP A 141 22.25 14.22 -14.97
CA ASP A 141 21.70 13.34 -16.03
C ASP A 141 21.01 12.10 -15.45
N GLU A 142 21.63 11.52 -14.43
CA GLU A 142 21.06 10.38 -13.72
C GLU A 142 19.83 10.77 -12.89
N LEU A 143 19.89 11.88 -12.17
CA LEU A 143 18.74 12.43 -11.44
C LEU A 143 17.56 12.70 -12.39
N ILE A 144 17.82 13.26 -13.58
CA ILE A 144 16.80 13.45 -14.61
C ILE A 144 16.19 12.11 -14.99
N THR A 145 16.99 11.07 -15.23
CA THR A 145 16.49 9.74 -15.61
C THR A 145 15.48 9.18 -14.61
N TYR A 146 15.74 9.29 -13.31
CA TYR A 146 14.90 8.71 -12.25
C TYR A 146 13.85 9.67 -11.67
N THR A 147 13.91 10.97 -11.99
CA THR A 147 12.88 11.93 -11.55
C THR A 147 11.66 11.86 -12.48
N PRO A 148 10.42 11.82 -11.94
CA PRO A 148 9.21 11.66 -12.73
C PRO A 148 9.12 12.64 -13.92
N PRO A 149 8.72 12.18 -15.12
CA PRO A 149 8.52 13.05 -16.26
C PRO A 149 7.41 14.08 -15.97
N ASN A 150 7.48 15.23 -16.65
CA ASN A 150 6.51 16.33 -16.50
C ASN A 150 6.36 16.88 -15.07
N SER A 151 7.34 16.61 -14.19
CA SER A 151 7.39 17.22 -12.86
C SER A 151 8.23 18.50 -12.88
N LEU A 152 7.88 19.46 -12.00
CA LEU A 152 8.67 20.67 -11.80
C LEU A 152 10.13 20.34 -11.45
N ALA A 153 10.33 19.38 -10.54
CA ALA A 153 11.67 18.94 -10.13
C ALA A 153 12.52 18.45 -11.31
N ARG A 154 11.93 17.73 -12.27
CA ARG A 154 12.65 17.33 -13.48
C ARG A 154 12.99 18.52 -14.36
N SER A 155 12.06 19.46 -14.56
CA SER A 155 12.33 20.66 -15.35
C SER A 155 13.43 21.52 -14.74
N GLU A 156 13.46 21.66 -13.41
CA GLU A 156 14.53 22.34 -12.68
C GLU A 156 15.89 21.67 -12.91
N LEU A 157 15.96 20.34 -12.84
CA LEU A 157 17.19 19.59 -13.15
C LEU A 157 17.65 19.78 -14.59
N VAL A 158 16.72 19.83 -15.56
CA VAL A 158 17.06 20.08 -16.97
C VAL A 158 17.61 21.48 -17.18
N VAL A 159 17.05 22.50 -16.51
CA VAL A 159 17.59 23.87 -16.53
C VAL A 159 18.99 23.89 -15.89
N TYR A 160 19.12 23.29 -14.71
CA TYR A 160 20.38 23.24 -13.97
C TYR A 160 21.49 22.53 -14.76
N ARG A 161 21.17 21.45 -15.47
CA ARG A 161 22.08 20.78 -16.41
C ARG A 161 22.62 21.74 -17.49
N GLY A 162 21.76 22.62 -18.01
CA GLY A 162 22.15 23.64 -18.98
C GLY A 162 23.14 24.65 -18.40
N GLU A 163 22.91 25.10 -17.17
CA GLU A 163 23.84 25.99 -16.44
C GLU A 163 25.21 25.32 -16.24
N ILE A 164 25.24 24.04 -15.86
CA ILE A 164 26.48 23.26 -15.71
C ILE A 164 27.26 23.17 -17.03
N THR A 165 26.56 23.05 -18.16
CA THR A 165 27.19 23.00 -19.48
C THR A 165 28.00 24.29 -19.76
N GLY A 166 27.49 25.45 -19.36
CA GLY A 166 28.21 26.71 -19.48
C GLY A 166 29.51 26.76 -18.67
N PHE A 167 29.56 26.12 -17.49
CA PHE A 167 30.78 26.01 -16.69
C PHE A 167 31.80 25.05 -17.31
N LEU A 168 31.35 24.00 -18.00
CA LEU A 168 32.23 23.08 -18.73
C LEU A 168 32.87 23.75 -19.97
N ASP A 169 32.11 24.61 -20.66
CA ASP A 169 32.57 25.29 -21.87
C ASP A 169 33.53 26.47 -21.59
N ALA A 170 33.49 27.05 -20.38
CA ALA A 170 34.35 28.17 -19.93
C ALA A 170 35.83 27.79 -19.66
N ARG A 171 36.29 26.67 -20.24
CA ARG A 171 37.64 26.05 -20.27
C ARG A 171 38.79 26.88 -19.67
N ASP A 172 39.29 26.45 -18.51
CA ASP A 172 40.66 26.76 -18.07
C ASP A 172 41.47 25.58 -17.49
N SER A 173 40.95 24.34 -17.46
CA SER A 173 41.82 23.17 -17.23
C SER A 173 41.23 21.86 -17.76
N LEU A 174 41.69 21.46 -18.95
CA LEU A 174 41.44 20.13 -19.51
C LEU A 174 42.04 19.00 -18.65
N GLU A 175 42.94 19.32 -17.71
CA GLU A 175 43.51 18.36 -16.74
C GLU A 175 42.62 18.10 -15.51
N GLN A 176 41.53 18.87 -15.30
CA GLN A 176 40.53 18.65 -14.25
C GLN A 176 39.35 17.79 -14.69
N TRP A 177 39.40 17.22 -15.91
CA TRP A 177 38.55 16.08 -16.23
C TRP A 177 39.17 14.84 -15.58
N SER A 178 39.14 14.75 -14.24
CA SER A 178 39.57 13.54 -13.55
C SER A 178 38.50 12.46 -13.74
N THR A 179 38.49 11.88 -14.94
CA THR A 179 38.06 10.51 -15.21
C THR A 179 36.78 10.10 -14.47
N VAL A 180 35.61 10.54 -14.97
CA VAL A 180 34.27 10.00 -14.68
C VAL A 180 34.01 9.75 -13.19
N CYS A 181 33.44 10.75 -12.48
CA CYS A 181 33.01 10.68 -11.06
C CYS A 181 33.74 9.56 -10.31
N SER A 182 35.02 9.74 -9.98
CA SER A 182 35.93 8.64 -9.59
C SER A 182 35.19 7.60 -8.75
N ALA A 183 34.96 6.44 -9.35
CA ALA A 183 33.93 5.46 -8.97
C ALA A 183 34.10 4.80 -7.59
N ASP A 184 34.96 5.32 -6.72
CA ASP A 184 35.50 4.60 -5.57
C ASP A 184 35.53 5.40 -4.26
N PHE A 185 34.81 6.52 -4.12
CA PHE A 185 34.66 7.16 -2.80
C PHE A 185 33.61 6.45 -1.91
N LEU A 186 33.90 5.15 -1.64
CA LEU A 186 33.54 4.39 -0.45
C LEU A 186 32.11 3.81 -0.43
N ALA A 187 31.92 2.57 -0.90
CA ALA A 187 32.00 1.40 -0.01
C ALA A 187 32.59 1.72 1.38
N GLY A 188 31.74 2.23 2.28
CA GLY A 188 32.01 2.42 3.70
C GLY A 188 30.71 2.32 4.48
#